data_AF-T0M5V4-F1
#
_entry.id   AF-T0M5V4-F1
#
_cell.length_a   1.000
_cell.length_b   1.000
_cell.length_c   1.000
_cell.angle_alpha   90.00
_cell.angle_beta   90.00
_cell.angle_gamma   90.00
#
_symmetry.space_group_name_H-M   'P 1'
#
loop_
_entity.id
_entity.type
_entity.pdbx_description
1 polymer ?
#
loop_
_entity_poly.entity_id
_entity_poly.type
_entity_poly.pdbx_seq_one_letter_code
_entity_poly.pdbx_strand_id
1 'polypeptide(L)'
;MLKTLQIKLLPHDEQQGALVDTFIKFNSACNFVSRIAFEGKLYNKVILQKITYRDIRERFGLAAQLAIRVIAKVVETYKADRTSFHEFRDFGSIVYDQRILSFKGVDEVSISTTSGRVRVPITIGKYGDIPFERIRGQCDLIRKNKMFYL
;
A
#
# COMPACT_ATOMS: atom_id res chain seq x y z
N MET A 1 -15.45 -16.60 -9.07
CA MET A 1 -15.91 -15.38 -8.40
C MET A 1 -14.92 -15.01 -7.32
N LEU A 2 -14.27 -13.84 -7.40
CA LEU A 2 -13.43 -13.34 -6.31
C LEU A 2 -14.35 -12.81 -5.21
N LYS A 3 -14.18 -13.30 -3.98
CA LYS A 3 -14.86 -12.72 -2.80
C LYS A 3 -13.90 -11.73 -2.17
N THR A 4 -14.27 -10.46 -2.15
CA THR A 4 -13.55 -9.43 -1.39
C THR A 4 -14.14 -9.38 0.01
N LEU A 5 -13.27 -9.44 1.01
CA LEU A 5 -13.64 -9.27 2.41
C LEU A 5 -13.15 -7.91 2.89
N GLN A 6 -14.06 -7.09 3.42
CA GLN A 6 -13.70 -5.82 4.02
C GLN A 6 -13.46 -6.02 5.53
N ILE A 7 -12.24 -5.69 5.96
CA ILE A 7 -11.81 -5.81 7.36
C ILE A 7 -11.53 -4.40 7.88
N LYS A 8 -12.21 -4.00 8.96
CA LYS A 8 -12.00 -2.67 9.57
C LYS A 8 -10.82 -2.74 10.53
N LEU A 9 -9.90 -1.79 10.42
CA LEU A 9 -8.79 -1.60 11.36
C LEU A 9 -9.22 -0.66 12.49
N LEU A 10 -8.77 -0.96 13.70
CA LEU A 10 -9.05 -0.22 14.93
C LEU A 10 -7.75 0.31 15.56
N PRO A 11 -7.01 1.20 14.88
CA PRO A 11 -5.75 1.73 15.39
C PRO A 11 -5.98 2.68 16.57
N HIS A 12 -5.05 2.68 17.53
CA HIS A 12 -4.93 3.77 18.49
C HIS A 12 -4.22 4.99 17.84
N ASP A 13 -4.14 6.11 18.56
CA ASP A 13 -3.72 7.40 17.98
C ASP A 13 -2.35 7.36 17.28
N GLU A 14 -1.33 6.77 17.89
CA GLU A 14 0.00 6.64 17.27
C GLU A 14 -0.02 5.76 16.01
N GLN A 15 -0.77 4.65 16.04
CA GLN A 15 -0.93 3.76 14.87
C GLN A 15 -1.69 4.47 13.75
N GLN A 16 -2.70 5.25 14.09
CA GLN A 16 -3.42 6.07 13.13
C GLN A 16 -2.48 7.09 12.48
N GLY A 17 -1.65 7.77 13.27
CA GLY A 17 -0.62 8.67 12.77
C GLY A 17 0.34 7.96 11.79
N ALA A 18 0.84 6.78 12.16
CA ALA A 18 1.73 5.98 11.32
C ALA A 18 1.07 5.55 10.00
N LEU A 19 -0.21 5.14 10.02
CA LEU A 19 -0.95 4.79 8.81
C LEU A 19 -1.18 5.99 7.91
N VAL A 20 -1.56 7.16 8.46
CA VAL A 20 -1.73 8.41 7.70
C VAL A 20 -0.41 8.84 7.05
N ASP A 21 0.68 8.88 7.81
CA ASP A 21 2.00 9.24 7.28
C ASP A 21 2.44 8.27 6.17
N THR A 22 2.14 6.99 6.34
CA THR A 22 2.42 5.97 5.30
C THR A 22 1.63 6.23 4.02
N PHE A 23 0.34 6.58 4.10
CA PHE A 23 -0.46 6.97 2.92
C PHE A 23 0.17 8.13 2.16
N ILE A 24 0.47 9.22 2.88
CA ILE A 24 0.99 10.45 2.30
C ILE A 24 2.35 10.18 1.63
N LYS A 25 3.30 9.57 2.34
CA LYS A 25 4.63 9.26 1.81
C LYS A 25 4.60 8.26 0.65
N PHE A 26 3.75 7.24 0.73
CA PHE A 26 3.62 6.24 -0.33
C PHE A 26 3.07 6.85 -1.61
N ASN A 27 1.98 7.62 -1.56
CA ASN A 27 1.39 8.23 -2.75
C ASN A 27 2.24 9.40 -3.28
N SER A 28 2.92 10.16 -2.40
CA SER A 28 3.93 11.15 -2.83
C SER A 28 5.09 10.48 -3.59
N ALA A 29 5.57 9.33 -3.12
CA ALA A 29 6.57 8.55 -3.83
C ALA A 29 6.04 8.03 -5.18
N CYS A 30 4.76 7.63 -5.24
CA CYS A 30 4.12 7.26 -6.52
C CYS A 30 4.11 8.43 -7.50
N ASN A 31 3.80 9.65 -7.06
CA ASN A 31 3.84 10.84 -7.92
C ASN A 31 5.25 11.16 -8.43
N PHE A 32 6.26 11.02 -7.57
CA PHE A 32 7.66 11.16 -7.96
C PHE A 32 8.05 10.16 -9.05
N VAL A 33 7.74 8.87 -8.85
CA VAL A 33 8.05 7.82 -9.84
C VAL A 33 7.21 8.00 -11.11
N SER A 34 5.95 8.42 -10.99
CA SER A 34 5.05 8.67 -12.11
C SER A 34 5.57 9.75 -13.04
N ARG A 35 6.11 10.84 -12.48
CA ARG A 35 6.74 11.92 -13.25
C ARG A 35 7.91 11.40 -14.09
N ILE A 36 8.84 10.68 -13.44
CA ILE A 36 10.01 10.09 -14.12
C ILE A 36 9.58 9.09 -15.20
N ALA A 37 8.58 8.25 -14.90
CA ALA A 37 8.05 7.27 -15.84
C ALA A 37 7.42 7.93 -17.07
N PHE A 38 6.63 8.98 -16.87
CA PHE A 38 5.93 9.67 -17.96
C PHE A 38 6.87 10.48 -18.84
N GLU A 39 7.71 11.33 -18.24
CA GLU A 39 8.67 12.18 -18.96
C GLU A 39 9.70 11.34 -19.73
N GLY A 40 10.20 10.27 -19.11
CA GLY A 40 11.17 9.37 -19.73
C GLY A 40 10.55 8.29 -20.63
N LYS A 41 9.22 8.19 -20.70
CA LYS A 41 8.50 7.07 -21.34
C LYS A 41 8.99 5.69 -20.86
N LEU A 42 9.28 5.58 -19.56
CA LEU A 42 9.84 4.40 -18.90
C LEU A 42 8.76 3.65 -18.12
N TYR A 43 8.29 2.52 -18.64
CA TYR A 43 7.22 1.73 -18.02
C TYR A 43 7.67 0.33 -17.57
N ASN A 44 8.98 0.08 -17.58
CA ASN A 44 9.56 -1.17 -17.14
C ASN A 44 9.92 -1.12 -15.65
N LYS A 45 9.40 -2.06 -14.86
CA LYS A 45 9.65 -2.15 -13.42
C LYS A 45 11.13 -2.21 -13.04
N VAL A 46 11.93 -3.01 -13.75
CA VAL A 46 13.36 -3.18 -13.45
C VAL A 46 14.12 -1.88 -13.73
N ILE A 47 13.81 -1.21 -14.83
CA ILE A 47 14.42 0.09 -15.18
C ILE A 47 14.05 1.14 -14.13
N LEU A 48 12.75 1.31 -13.85
CA LEU A 48 12.28 2.27 -12.84
C LEU A 48 12.87 1.98 -11.47
N GLN A 49 12.96 0.71 -11.07
CA GLN A 49 13.58 0.35 -9.81
C GLN A 49 15.06 0.76 -9.75
N LYS A 50 15.84 0.52 -10.80
CA LYS A 50 17.25 0.92 -10.84
C LYS A 50 17.45 2.42 -10.62
N ILE A 51 16.58 3.25 -11.19
CA ILE A 51 16.75 4.71 -11.15
C ILE A 51 16.05 5.38 -9.97
N THR A 52 14.95 4.82 -9.45
CA THR A 52 14.14 5.48 -8.41
C THR A 52 14.26 4.85 -7.02
N TYR A 53 14.74 3.60 -6.90
CA TYR A 53 14.69 2.88 -5.62
C TYR A 53 15.40 3.62 -4.48
N ARG A 54 16.62 4.14 -4.73
CA ARG A 54 17.37 4.86 -3.70
C ARG A 54 16.63 6.12 -3.25
N ASP A 55 16.15 6.93 -4.20
CA ASP A 55 15.37 8.13 -3.90
C ASP A 55 14.09 7.81 -3.12
N ILE A 56 13.39 6.72 -3.45
CA ILE A 56 12.20 6.30 -2.71
C ILE A 56 12.55 5.98 -1.25
N ARG A 57 13.65 5.25 -1.02
CA ARG A 57 14.11 4.86 0.31
C ARG A 57 14.53 6.07 1.15
N GLU A 58 15.26 7.00 0.55
CA GLU A 58 15.90 8.11 1.27
C GLU A 58 14.97 9.32 1.43
N ARG A 59 14.29 9.74 0.36
CA ARG A 59 13.45 10.96 0.38
C ARG A 59 12.11 10.77 1.08
N PHE A 60 11.54 9.57 0.96
CA PHE A 60 10.21 9.27 1.50
C PHE A 60 10.26 8.36 2.72
N GLY A 61 11.44 7.88 3.13
CA GLY A 61 11.62 7.03 4.31
C GLY A 61 10.86 5.70 4.24
N LEU A 62 10.50 5.22 3.03
CA LEU A 62 9.75 3.99 2.88
C LEU A 62 10.64 2.76 3.10
N ALA A 63 10.09 1.71 3.71
CA ALA A 63 10.78 0.42 3.81
C ALA A 63 10.98 -0.24 2.43
N ALA A 64 11.91 -1.20 2.34
CA ALA A 64 12.31 -1.83 1.07
C ALA A 64 11.10 -2.32 0.26
N GLN A 65 10.24 -3.10 0.90
CA GLN A 65 9.08 -3.67 0.23
C GLN A 65 8.02 -2.62 -0.14
N LEU A 66 7.83 -1.57 0.67
CA LEU A 66 6.94 -0.45 0.30
C LEU A 66 7.48 0.29 -0.92
N ALA A 67 8.80 0.50 -1.02
CA ALA A 67 9.41 1.10 -2.22
C ALA A 67 9.18 0.25 -3.48
N ILE A 68 9.31 -1.07 -3.38
CA ILE A 68 8.98 -1.99 -4.49
C ILE A 68 7.49 -1.91 -4.86
N ARG A 69 6.60 -1.73 -3.89
CA ARG A 69 5.15 -1.58 -4.11
C ARG A 69 4.79 -0.25 -4.76
N VAL A 70 5.47 0.85 -4.43
CA VAL A 70 5.36 2.13 -5.15
C VAL A 70 5.64 1.93 -6.64
N ILE A 71 6.82 1.36 -6.97
CA ILE A 71 7.23 1.15 -8.35
C ILE A 71 6.25 0.22 -9.08
N ALA A 72 5.82 -0.87 -8.43
CA ALA A 72 4.86 -1.79 -9.00
C ALA A 72 3.52 -1.09 -9.30
N LYS A 73 2.98 -0.31 -8.36
CA LYS A 73 1.71 0.42 -8.53
C LYS A 73 1.77 1.39 -9.71
N VAL A 74 2.86 2.15 -9.84
CA VAL A 74 3.04 3.08 -10.96
C VAL A 74 3.13 2.33 -12.28
N VAL A 75 3.91 1.25 -12.35
CA VAL A 75 4.01 0.42 -13.56
C VAL A 75 2.66 -0.18 -13.97
N GLU A 76 1.88 -0.73 -13.03
CA GLU A 76 0.56 -1.28 -13.36
C GLU A 76 -0.40 -0.20 -13.88
N THR A 77 -0.31 1.03 -13.36
CA THR A 77 -1.12 2.16 -13.84
C THR A 77 -0.78 2.47 -15.31
N TYR A 78 0.51 2.55 -15.64
CA TYR A 78 0.96 2.79 -17.03
C TYR A 78 0.88 1.55 -17.94
N LYS A 79 0.58 0.36 -17.43
CA LYS A 79 0.17 -0.76 -18.29
C LYS A 79 -1.24 -0.57 -18.82
N ALA A 80 -2.12 0.05 -18.03
CA ALA A 80 -3.50 0.33 -18.42
C ALA A 80 -3.59 1.53 -19.37
N ASP A 81 -2.89 2.63 -19.06
CA ASP A 81 -2.88 3.82 -19.92
C ASP A 81 -1.52 4.55 -19.90
N ARG A 82 -0.97 4.80 -21.10
CA ARG A 82 0.30 5.53 -21.30
C ARG A 82 0.14 6.90 -21.92
N THR A 83 -1.09 7.27 -22.28
CA THR A 83 -1.38 8.49 -23.04
C THR A 83 -1.45 9.72 -22.14
N SER A 84 -1.70 9.53 -20.85
CA SER A 84 -1.84 10.59 -19.86
C SER A 84 -0.90 10.42 -18.68
N PHE A 85 -0.60 11.54 -18.01
CA PHE A 85 0.11 11.54 -16.73
C PHE A 85 -0.84 11.11 -15.62
N HIS A 86 -0.39 10.16 -14.77
CA HIS A 86 -1.19 9.66 -13.66
C HIS A 86 -0.74 10.25 -12.32
N GLU A 87 -1.63 10.99 -11.67
CA GLU A 87 -1.43 11.52 -10.33
C GLU A 87 -2.13 10.65 -9.26
N PHE A 88 -1.44 10.44 -8.14
CA PHE A 88 -1.89 9.66 -7.00
C PHE A 88 -2.25 10.60 -5.85
N ARG A 89 -3.51 10.56 -5.43
CA ARG A 89 -4.01 11.30 -4.27
C ARG A 89 -3.35 10.80 -2.97
N ASP A 90 -3.21 11.68 -1.98
CA ASP A 90 -2.60 11.38 -0.66
C ASP A 90 -3.12 10.09 -0.02
N PHE A 91 -4.44 9.86 -0.08
CA PHE A 91 -5.10 8.69 0.49
C PHE A 91 -5.51 7.64 -0.57
N GLY A 92 -4.79 7.59 -1.69
CA GLY A 92 -4.92 6.49 -2.65
C GLY A 92 -4.53 5.16 -2.01
N SER A 93 -5.20 4.07 -2.39
CA SER A 93 -4.99 2.74 -1.78
C SER A 93 -3.53 2.29 -1.81
N ILE A 94 -3.09 1.61 -0.76
CA ILE A 94 -1.75 1.01 -0.72
C ILE A 94 -1.90 -0.50 -0.84
N VAL A 95 -1.26 -1.07 -1.85
CA VAL A 95 -1.23 -2.51 -2.06
C VAL A 95 -0.18 -3.13 -1.13
N TYR A 96 -0.63 -3.90 -0.15
CA TYR A 96 0.21 -4.69 0.74
C TYR A 96 0.32 -6.13 0.26
N ASP A 97 1.46 -6.75 0.50
CA ASP A 97 1.66 -8.20 0.33
C ASP A 97 2.01 -8.87 1.65
N GLN A 98 2.14 -10.19 1.63
CA GLN A 98 2.41 -11.02 2.80
C GLN A 98 3.74 -10.69 3.53
N ARG A 99 4.70 -10.02 2.89
CA ARG A 99 5.96 -9.60 3.53
C ARG A 99 5.77 -8.38 4.42
N ILE A 100 4.84 -7.50 4.05
CA ILE A 100 4.57 -6.22 4.74
C ILE A 100 3.22 -6.17 5.44
N LEU A 101 2.40 -7.22 5.30
CA LEU A 101 1.14 -7.38 6.00
C LEU A 101 0.93 -8.85 6.33
N SER A 102 0.61 -9.15 7.59
CA SER A 102 0.32 -10.52 8.02
C SER A 102 -0.75 -10.51 9.10
N PHE A 103 -1.76 -11.36 8.96
CA PHE A 103 -2.75 -11.60 10.01
C PHE A 103 -2.09 -12.32 11.20
N LYS A 104 -2.50 -11.94 12.41
CA LYS A 104 -2.05 -12.48 13.69
C LYS A 104 -3.29 -12.98 14.42
N GLY A 105 -3.63 -14.24 14.16
CA GLY A 105 -4.94 -14.76 14.60
C GLY A 105 -6.09 -14.18 13.77
N VAL A 106 -7.24 -14.00 14.41
CA VAL A 106 -8.50 -13.57 13.78
C VAL A 106 -8.85 -12.10 14.06
N ASP A 107 -8.10 -11.45 14.94
CA ASP A 107 -8.42 -10.17 15.58
C ASP A 107 -7.31 -9.12 15.45
N GLU A 108 -6.15 -9.46 14.87
CA GLU A 108 -5.06 -8.50 14.68
C GLU A 108 -4.37 -8.66 13.32
N VAL A 109 -3.87 -7.55 12.78
CA VAL A 109 -2.96 -7.51 11.63
C VAL A 109 -1.65 -6.81 12.01
N SER A 110 -0.52 -7.41 11.59
CA SER A 110 0.79 -6.77 11.65
C SER A 110 1.14 -6.17 10.31
N ILE A 111 1.22 -4.83 10.25
CA ILE A 111 1.34 -4.03 9.03
C ILE A 111 2.59 -3.13 9.08
N SER A 112 3.35 -3.10 7.98
CA SER A 112 4.50 -2.20 7.84
C SER A 112 4.05 -0.78 7.53
N THR A 113 4.61 0.18 8.25
CA THR A 113 4.39 1.62 8.10
C THR A 113 5.74 2.32 7.93
N THR A 114 5.71 3.63 7.71
CA THR A 114 6.89 4.49 7.74
C THR A 114 7.57 4.55 9.10
N SER A 115 6.83 4.33 10.19
CA SER A 115 7.34 4.26 11.57
C SER A 115 7.75 2.86 12.01
N GLY A 116 7.90 1.92 11.07
CA GLY A 116 8.16 0.51 11.36
C GLY A 116 6.90 -0.35 11.32
N ARG A 117 6.95 -1.56 11.89
CA ARG A 117 5.82 -2.50 11.83
C ARG A 117 4.94 -2.33 13.06
N VAL A 118 3.65 -2.06 12.85
CA VAL A 118 2.65 -1.92 13.92
C VAL A 118 1.67 -3.08 13.92
N ARG A 119 1.03 -3.33 15.06
CA ARG A 119 0.02 -4.37 15.27
C ARG A 119 -1.32 -3.70 15.55
N VAL A 120 -2.26 -3.87 14.63
CA VAL A 120 -3.54 -3.15 14.65
C VAL A 120 -4.67 -4.15 14.85
N PRO A 121 -5.52 -3.97 15.88
CA PRO A 121 -6.71 -4.78 16.04
C PRO A 121 -7.64 -4.62 14.83
N ILE A 122 -8.33 -5.69 14.47
CA ILE A 122 -9.28 -5.73 13.37
C ILE A 122 -10.65 -6.19 13.84
N THR A 123 -11.67 -5.74 13.14
CA THR A 123 -13.04 -6.25 13.29
C THR A 123 -13.63 -6.54 11.93
N ILE A 124 -14.46 -7.58 11.87
CA ILE A 124 -15.07 -8.04 10.64
C ILE A 124 -16.59 -7.97 10.78
N GLY A 125 -17.25 -7.31 9.83
CA GLY A 125 -18.68 -7.00 9.95
C GLY A 125 -19.60 -8.23 10.06
N LYS A 126 -19.22 -9.37 9.48
CA LYS A 126 -19.95 -10.64 9.61
C LYS A 126 -18.96 -11.79 9.75
N TYR A 127 -18.79 -12.30 10.96
CA TYR A 127 -17.83 -13.35 11.34
C TYR A 127 -18.08 -14.72 10.68
N GLY A 128 -19.26 -14.96 10.09
CA GLY A 128 -19.80 -16.31 9.87
C GLY A 128 -18.96 -17.26 9.01
N ASP A 129 -18.24 -16.78 7.97
CA ASP A 129 -17.65 -17.68 6.97
C ASP A 129 -16.33 -17.14 6.38
N ILE A 130 -15.38 -16.74 7.23
CA ILE A 130 -14.10 -16.21 6.76
C ILE A 130 -13.01 -17.25 6.95
N PRO A 131 -12.60 -17.94 5.87
CA PRO A 131 -11.48 -18.85 5.93
C PRO A 131 -10.19 -18.01 5.97
N PHE A 132 -9.76 -17.59 7.16
CA PHE A 132 -8.49 -16.87 7.36
C PHE A 132 -7.30 -17.62 6.76
N GLU A 133 -7.34 -18.96 6.76
CA GLU A 133 -6.35 -19.83 6.12
C GLU A 133 -6.28 -19.69 4.59
N ARG A 134 -7.35 -19.17 3.97
CA ARG A 134 -7.44 -18.89 2.53
C ARG A 134 -7.13 -17.44 2.18
N ILE A 135 -6.84 -16.57 3.16
CA ILE A 135 -6.38 -15.21 2.85
C ILE A 135 -4.96 -15.29 2.30
N ARG A 136 -4.88 -15.48 0.98
CA ARG A 136 -3.65 -15.52 0.21
C ARG A 136 -3.66 -14.35 -0.77
N GLY A 137 -2.53 -13.65 -0.88
CA GLY A 137 -2.34 -12.62 -1.88
C GLY A 137 -2.11 -11.22 -1.31
N GLN A 138 -2.46 -10.23 -2.13
CA GLN A 138 -2.30 -8.82 -1.81
C GLN A 138 -3.59 -8.31 -1.14
N CYS A 139 -3.45 -7.33 -0.25
CA CYS A 139 -4.56 -6.64 0.41
C CYS A 139 -4.41 -5.14 0.15
N ASP A 140 -5.52 -4.45 -0.08
CA ASP A 140 -5.49 -3.00 -0.29
C ASP A 140 -5.82 -2.29 1.02
N LEU A 141 -4.86 -1.56 1.57
CA LEU A 141 -5.15 -0.62 2.63
C LEU A 141 -5.88 0.59 2.03
N ILE A 142 -7.10 0.84 2.51
CA ILE A 142 -7.98 1.91 2.05
C ILE A 142 -8.39 2.78 3.24
N ARG A 143 -8.53 4.10 3.00
CA ARG A 143 -9.06 5.04 3.99
C ARG A 143 -10.40 5.62 3.53
N LYS A 144 -11.45 5.46 4.35
CA LYS A 144 -12.80 5.99 4.10
C LYS A 144 -13.35 6.60 5.38
N ASN A 145 -13.86 7.82 5.31
CA ASN A 145 -14.44 8.54 6.47
C ASN A 145 -13.50 8.55 7.68
N LYS A 146 -12.19 8.78 7.45
CA LYS A 146 -11.10 8.71 8.44
C LYS A 146 -10.84 7.32 9.05
N MET A 147 -11.61 6.29 8.68
CA MET A 147 -11.40 4.91 9.08
C MET A 147 -10.55 4.14 8.07
N PHE A 148 -9.87 3.09 8.53
CA PHE A 148 -8.98 2.25 7.74
C PHE A 148 -9.59 0.87 7.51
N TYR A 149 -9.37 0.35 6.31
CA TYR A 149 -9.88 -0.96 5.88
C TYR A 149 -8.83 -1.72 5.10
N LEU A 150 -8.87 -3.05 5.20
CA LEU A 150 -8.25 -4.01 4.29
C LEU A 150 -9.32 -4.72 3.47
#